data_AF-A0A8S0GN80-F1
#
_entry.id   AF-A0A8S0GN80-F1
#
_cell.length_a   1.000
_cell.length_b   1.000
_cell.length_c   1.000
_cell.angle_alpha   90.00
_cell.angle_beta   90.00
_cell.angle_gamma   90.00
#
_symmetry.space_group_name_H-M   'P 1'
#
loop_
_entity.id
_entity.type
_entity.pdbx_description
1 polymer ?
#
loop_
_entity_poly.entity_id
_entity_poly.type
_entity_poly.pdbx_seq_one_letter_code
_entity_poly.pdbx_strand_id
1 'polypeptide(L)'
;MVCALSLDISPAMFLSLLHSDIGVKHFLLGLVKAPIFAFLIAAIGCLEGFKVSGSAESVGAHTTSSVVQSIFVVIVIDAVAALFFMEMGW
;
A
#
# COMPACT_ATOMS: atom_id res chain seq x y z
N MET A 1 6.84 -17.33 14.30
CA MET A 1 6.45 -18.76 14.25
C MET A 1 6.98 -19.45 13.00
N VAL A 2 6.75 -18.90 11.80
CA VAL A 2 7.30 -19.47 10.54
C VAL A 2 8.83 -19.59 10.56
N CYS A 3 9.57 -18.56 11.02
CA CYS A 3 11.03 -18.62 11.10
C CYS A 3 11.57 -19.69 12.06
N ALA A 4 10.85 -19.97 13.14
CA ALA A 4 11.26 -20.98 14.12
C ALA A 4 10.93 -22.41 13.62
N LEU A 5 9.82 -22.57 12.89
CA LEU A 5 9.38 -23.87 12.37
C LEU A 5 10.06 -24.26 11.05
N SER A 6 10.46 -23.29 10.23
CA SER A 6 11.01 -23.56 8.89
C SER A 6 12.52 -23.32 8.78
N LEU A 7 13.10 -22.46 9.61
CA LEU A 7 14.51 -22.05 9.52
C LEU A 7 15.33 -22.39 10.78
N ASP A 8 14.73 -22.99 11.82
CA ASP A 8 15.38 -23.29 13.11
C ASP A 8 16.00 -22.05 13.81
N ILE A 9 15.54 -20.84 13.44
CA ILE A 9 16.00 -19.59 14.03
C ILE A 9 15.19 -19.29 15.29
N SER A 10 15.89 -19.09 16.41
CA SER A 10 15.23 -18.75 17.67
C SER A 10 14.53 -17.38 17.58
N PRO A 11 13.36 -17.19 18.23
CA PRO A 11 12.65 -15.92 18.22
C PRO A 11 13.49 -14.74 18.72
N ALA A 12 14.41 -15.00 19.66
CA ALA A 12 15.34 -14.00 20.19
C ALA A 12 16.37 -13.52 19.16
N MET A 13 16.87 -14.44 18.32
CA MET A 13 17.79 -14.09 17.23
C MET A 13 17.09 -13.29 16.14
N PHE A 14 15.85 -13.66 15.78
CA PHE A 14 15.03 -12.90 14.84
C PHE A 14 14.76 -11.46 15.33
N LEU A 15 14.38 -11.29 16.60
CA LEU A 15 14.16 -9.97 17.20
C LEU A 15 15.42 -9.10 17.19
N SER A 16 16.59 -9.70 17.45
CA SER A 16 17.87 -8.99 17.43
C SER A 16 18.21 -8.52 16.01
N LEU A 17 18.00 -9.36 14.99
CA LEU A 17 18.19 -8.99 13.58
C LEU A 17 17.22 -7.88 13.16
N LEU A 18 15.94 -8.02 13.52
CA LEU A 18 14.90 -7.05 13.19
C LEU A 18 15.23 -5.68 13.78
N HIS A 19 15.71 -5.63 15.03
CA HIS A 19 16.08 -4.37 15.67
C HIS A 19 17.38 -3.77 15.12
N SER A 20 18.29 -4.60 14.60
CA SER A 20 19.57 -4.17 14.03
C SER A 20 19.45 -3.71 12.57
N ASP A 21 18.56 -4.32 11.78
CA ASP A 21 18.40 -4.05 10.34
C ASP A 21 17.21 -3.14 10.02
N ILE A 22 16.10 -3.23 10.75
CA ILE A 22 14.91 -2.39 10.50
C ILE A 22 15.03 -1.11 11.30
N GLY A 23 15.60 -0.09 10.65
CA GLY A 23 15.55 1.28 11.18
C GLY A 23 14.11 1.78 11.29
N VAL A 24 13.81 2.53 12.36
CA VAL A 24 12.53 3.26 12.60
C VAL A 24 12.08 4.07 11.37
N LYS A 25 13.04 4.45 10.54
CA LYS A 25 12.92 5.03 9.22
C LYS A 25 11.95 4.28 8.29
N HIS A 26 12.08 2.97 8.10
CA HIS A 26 11.19 2.21 7.20
C HIS A 26 9.74 2.20 7.71
N PHE A 27 9.56 2.15 9.03
CA PHE A 27 8.25 2.24 9.66
C PHE A 27 7.60 3.60 9.40
N LEU A 28 8.35 4.70 9.58
CA LEU A 28 7.86 6.05 9.31
C LEU A 28 7.51 6.28 7.84
N LEU A 29 8.27 5.72 6.89
CA LEU A 29 7.93 5.82 5.47
C LEU A 29 6.61 5.11 5.15
N GLY A 30 6.42 3.90 5.67
CA GLY A 30 5.15 3.18 5.50
C GLY A 30 3.98 3.96 6.10
N LEU A 31 4.18 4.55 7.28
CA LEU A 31 3.15 5.35 7.96
C LEU A 31 2.77 6.62 7.19
N VAL A 32 3.73 7.27 6.52
CA VAL A 32 3.47 8.46 5.68
C VAL A 32 2.78 8.10 4.36
N LYS A 33 3.11 6.95 3.75
CA LYS A 33 2.45 6.48 2.52
C LYS A 33 0.98 6.12 2.73
N ALA A 34 0.65 5.51 3.87
CA ALA A 34 -0.70 5.04 4.19
C ALA A 34 -1.81 6.11 4.03
N PRO A 35 -1.73 7.32 4.62
CA PRO A 35 -2.75 8.35 4.46
C PRO A 35 -2.85 8.87 3.02
N ILE A 36 -1.74 8.90 2.27
CA ILE A 36 -1.72 9.33 0.87
C ILE A 36 -2.53 8.34 0.01
N PHE A 37 -2.29 7.04 0.19
CA PHE A 37 -3.05 6.00 -0.52
C PHE A 37 -4.52 6.02 -0.12
N ALA A 38 -4.83 6.15 1.17
CA ALA A 38 -6.20 6.24 1.65
C ALA A 38 -6.96 7.41 1.02
N PHE A 39 -6.33 8.59 0.96
CA PHE A 39 -6.91 9.77 0.32
C PHE A 39 -7.22 9.53 -1.17
N LEU A 40 -6.29 8.93 -1.91
CA LEU A 40 -6.46 8.67 -3.34
C LEU A 40 -7.57 7.65 -3.61
N ILE A 41 -7.62 6.56 -2.87
CA ILE A 41 -8.67 5.54 -3.00
C ILE A 41 -10.04 6.17 -2.70
N ALA A 42 -10.15 6.97 -1.64
CA ALA A 42 -11.39 7.66 -1.30
C ALA A 42 -11.80 8.65 -2.41
N ALA A 43 -10.86 9.45 -2.93
CA ALA A 43 -11.14 10.42 -3.98
C ALA A 43 -11.61 9.74 -5.29
N ILE A 44 -10.95 8.66 -5.72
CA ILE A 44 -11.33 7.91 -6.92
C ILE A 44 -12.70 7.23 -6.72
N GLY A 45 -12.92 6.66 -5.53
CA GLY A 45 -14.21 6.09 -5.14
C GLY A 45 -15.36 7.10 -5.23
N CYS A 46 -15.17 8.29 -4.67
CA CYS A 46 -16.16 9.37 -4.75
C CYS A 46 -16.37 9.85 -6.19
N LEU A 47 -15.30 9.98 -6.98
CA LEU A 47 -15.37 10.45 -8.36
C LEU A 47 -16.18 9.50 -9.24
N GLU A 48 -15.94 8.19 -9.16
CA GLU A 48 -16.73 7.21 -9.91
C GLU A 48 -18.16 7.10 -9.38
N GLY A 49 -18.36 7.27 -8.06
CA GLY A 49 -19.70 7.36 -7.47
C GLY A 49 -20.55 8.51 -8.03
N PHE A 50 -19.94 9.66 -8.31
CA PHE A 50 -20.63 10.81 -8.92
C PHE A 50 -20.96 10.63 -10.40
N LYS A 51 -20.32 9.68 -11.10
CA LYS A 51 -20.56 9.38 -12.53
C LYS A 51 -21.68 8.37 -12.77
N VAL A 52 -22.16 7.72 -11.71
CA VAL A 52 -23.21 6.71 -11.79
C VAL A 52 -24.48 7.32 -12.38
N SER A 53 -24.98 6.67 -13.44
CA SER A 53 -26.32 6.91 -13.97
C SER A 53 -27.32 6.06 -13.19
N GLY A 54 -28.60 6.48 -13.08
CA GLY A 54 -29.61 5.89 -12.19
C GLY A 54 -30.01 4.42 -12.42
N SER A 55 -29.22 3.62 -13.13
CA SER A 55 -29.41 2.17 -13.31
C SER A 55 -28.44 1.35 -12.46
N ALA A 56 -28.89 0.18 -12.00
CA ALA A 56 -28.06 -0.76 -11.24
C ALA A 56 -26.85 -1.27 -12.06
N GLU A 57 -27.00 -1.37 -13.38
CA GLU A 57 -25.91 -1.74 -14.30
C GLU A 57 -24.80 -0.68 -14.33
N SER A 58 -25.17 0.60 -14.34
CA SER A 58 -24.20 1.71 -14.27
C SER A 58 -23.44 1.69 -12.95
N VAL A 59 -24.13 1.43 -11.82
CA VAL A 59 -23.48 1.29 -10.50
C VAL A 59 -22.39 0.22 -10.52
N GLY A 60 -22.70 -0.98 -11.06
CA GLY A 60 -21.73 -2.08 -11.14
C GLY A 60 -20.53 -1.77 -12.03
N ALA A 61 -20.78 -1.13 -13.18
CA ALA A 61 -19.73 -0.71 -14.10
C ALA A 61 -18.77 0.32 -13.47
N HIS A 62 -19.31 1.37 -12.84
CA HIS A 62 -18.49 2.39 -12.16
C HIS A 62 -17.78 1.85 -10.92
N THR A 63 -18.39 0.92 -10.17
CA THR A 63 -17.73 0.28 -9.03
C THR A 63 -16.49 -0.51 -9.47
N THR A 64 -16.60 -1.28 -10.56
CA THR A 64 -15.46 -2.06 -11.08
C THR A 64 -14.37 -1.15 -11.64
N SER A 65 -14.77 -0.11 -12.38
CA SER A 65 -13.84 0.93 -12.88
C SER A 65 -13.10 1.62 -11.73
N SER A 66 -13.81 1.98 -10.66
CA SER A 66 -13.25 2.61 -9.46
C SER A 66 -12.16 1.78 -8.81
N VAL A 67 -12.39 0.47 -8.62
CA VAL A 67 -11.40 -0.43 -8.02
C VAL A 67 -10.15 -0.55 -8.90
N VAL A 68 -10.33 -0.76 -10.21
CA VAL A 68 -9.20 -0.89 -11.15
C VAL A 68 -8.38 0.39 -11.20
N GLN A 69 -9.03 1.55 -11.30
CA GLN A 69 -8.36 2.85 -11.32
C GLN A 69 -7.62 3.13 -10.01
N SER A 70 -8.25 2.83 -8.87
CA SER A 70 -7.63 3.02 -7.55
C SER A 70 -6.37 2.17 -7.39
N ILE A 71 -6.44 0.88 -7.71
CA ILE A 71 -5.29 -0.03 -7.61
C ILE A 71 -4.17 0.40 -8.56
N PHE A 72 -4.50 0.78 -9.80
CA PHE A 72 -3.51 1.25 -10.77
C PHE A 72 -2.76 2.49 -10.28
N VAL A 73 -3.47 3.50 -9.80
CA VAL A 73 -2.88 4.75 -9.30
C VAL A 73 -2.00 4.47 -8.08
N VAL A 74 -2.45 3.63 -7.15
CA VAL A 74 -1.67 3.26 -5.95
C VAL A 74 -0.37 2.55 -6.33
N ILE A 75 -0.41 1.59 -7.26
CA ILE A 75 0.80 0.87 -7.72
C ILE A 75 1.79 1.84 -8.36
N VAL A 76 1.32 2.73 -9.24
CA VAL A 76 2.20 3.70 -9.92
C VAL A 76 2.86 4.63 -8.91
N ILE A 77 2.10 5.17 -7.96
CA ILE A 77 2.64 6.08 -6.94
C ILE A 77 3.60 5.36 -6.01
N ASP A 78 3.30 4.12 -5.63
CA ASP A 78 4.22 3.34 -4.80
C ASP A 78 5.54 3.05 -5.52
N ALA A 79 5.50 2.71 -6.81
CA ALA A 79 6.68 2.51 -7.63
C ALA A 79 7.53 3.79 -7.73
N VAL A 80 6.89 4.94 -7.97
CA VAL A 80 7.58 6.25 -8.00
C VAL A 80 8.20 6.55 -6.64
N ALA A 81 7.47 6.32 -5.55
CA ALA A 81 7.98 6.53 -4.20
C ALA A 81 9.17 5.61 -3.91
N ALA A 82 9.10 4.34 -4.32
CA ALA A 82 10.21 3.39 -4.16
C ALA A 82 11.47 3.81 -4.93
N LEU A 83 11.33 4.24 -6.18
CA LEU A 83 12.44 4.78 -6.98
C LEU A 83 13.06 6.01 -6.30
N PHE A 84 12.23 6.91 -5.79
CA PHE A 84 12.69 8.10 -5.09
C PHE A 84 13.46 7.77 -3.80
N PHE A 85 12.98 6.82 -3.00
CA PHE A 85 13.70 6.39 -1.79
C PHE A 85 15.04 5.71 -2.11
N MET A 86 15.10 4.89 -3.16
CA MET A 86 16.37 4.29 -3.60
C MET A 86 17.39 5.35 -4.02
N GLU A 87 16.99 6.37 -4.77
CA GLU A 87 17.88 7.49 -5.17
C GLU A 87 18.35 8.32 -3.97
N MET A 88 17.54 8.47 -2.92
CA MET A 88 17.95 9.14 -1.67
C MET A 88 18.90 8.29 -0.81
N GLY A 89 19.31 7.11 -1.27
CA GLY A 89 20.24 6.22 -0.56
C GLY A 89 19.63 5.55 0.67
N TRP A 90 18.33 5.29 0.64
CA TRP A 90 17.61 4.50 1.65
C TRP A 90 17.49 3.03 1.26
#